data_AF-A0A2V7H1I1-F1
#
_entry.id   AF-A0A2V7H1I1-F1
#
_cell.length_a   1.000
_cell.length_b   1.000
_cell.length_c   1.000
_cell.angle_alpha   90.00
_cell.angle_beta   90.00
_cell.angle_gamma   90.00
#
_symmetry.space_group_name_H-M   'P 1'
#
loop_
_entity.id
_entity.type
_entity.pdbx_description
1 polymer ?
#
loop_
_entity_poly.entity_id
_entity_poly.type
_entity_poly.pdbx_seq_one_letter_code
_entity_poly.pdbx_strand_id
1 'polypeptide(L)'
;MGLIVSLIPLAALWEILRYGPVRSRWWRGERPVGFALFVGAITFVVGFVGPILITPSANQGPLLGIFFTGPLGLVLGFVWGLIRAARRRGSGPDAA
;
A
#
# COMPACT_ATOMS: atom_id res chain seq x y z
N MET A 1 27.69 -0.13 -4.83
CA MET A 1 26.77 -0.06 -3.66
C MET A 1 25.43 0.60 -3.98
N GLY A 2 25.29 1.50 -4.97
CA GLY A 2 24.00 2.15 -5.27
C GLY A 2 22.95 1.32 -6.05
N LEU A 3 23.35 0.32 -6.84
CA LEU A 3 22.43 -0.42 -7.73
C LEU A 3 21.59 -1.52 -7.04
N ILE A 4 22.03 -2.00 -5.88
CA ILE A 4 21.31 -3.04 -5.11
C ILE A 4 20.08 -2.42 -4.42
N VAL A 5 20.18 -1.16 -4.02
CA VAL A 5 19.10 -0.41 -3.35
C VAL A 5 17.96 -0.06 -4.31
N SER A 6 18.20 -0.02 -5.63
CA SER A 6 17.18 0.30 -6.64
C SER A 6 16.45 -0.93 -7.20
N LEU A 7 17.08 -2.10 -7.26
CA LEU A 7 16.47 -3.30 -7.83
C LEU A 7 15.50 -4.00 -6.86
N ILE A 8 15.77 -3.97 -5.55
CA ILE A 8 14.90 -4.57 -4.53
C ILE A 8 13.49 -3.95 -4.52
N PRO A 9 13.30 -2.62 -4.48
CA PRO A 9 11.97 -2.03 -4.51
C PRO A 9 11.25 -2.23 -5.85
N LEU A 10 12.00 -2.29 -6.97
CA LEU A 10 11.42 -2.60 -8.29
C LEU A 10 10.96 -4.06 -8.39
N ALA A 11 11.75 -5.01 -7.87
CA ALA A 11 11.40 -6.43 -7.83
C ALA A 11 10.23 -6.69 -6.87
N ALA A 12 10.21 -6.04 -5.71
CA ALA A 12 9.10 -6.09 -4.76
C ALA A 12 7.82 -5.47 -5.36
N LEU A 13 7.93 -4.32 -6.05
CA LEU A 13 6.82 -3.71 -6.76
C LEU A 13 6.31 -4.63 -7.88
N TRP A 14 7.21 -5.27 -8.63
CA TRP A 14 6.87 -6.24 -9.65
C TRP A 14 6.15 -7.46 -9.06
N GLU A 15 6.63 -8.06 -7.97
CA GLU A 15 5.95 -9.16 -7.27
C GLU A 15 4.59 -8.75 -6.70
N ILE A 16 4.49 -7.56 -6.10
CA ILE A 16 3.23 -7.00 -5.60
C ILE A 16 2.25 -6.76 -6.76
N LEU A 17 2.69 -6.32 -7.92
CA LEU A 17 1.81 -6.17 -9.08
C LEU A 17 1.43 -7.52 -9.70
N ARG A 18 2.32 -8.52 -9.68
CA ARG A 18 2.10 -9.84 -10.29
C ARG A 18 1.21 -10.76 -9.43
N TYR A 19 1.43 -10.75 -8.11
CA TYR A 19 0.78 -11.65 -7.15
C TYR A 19 -0.13 -10.93 -6.14
N GLY A 20 -0.12 -9.61 -6.13
CA GLY A 20 -0.71 -8.87 -5.03
C GLY A 20 -2.23 -8.72 -5.06
N PRO A 21 -2.73 -7.80 -4.22
CA PRO A 21 -4.11 -7.76 -3.72
C PRO A 21 -5.21 -7.79 -4.78
N VAL A 22 -4.90 -7.24 -5.95
CA VAL A 22 -5.88 -6.97 -7.01
C VAL A 22 -6.21 -8.24 -7.79
N ARG A 23 -5.24 -9.15 -7.98
CA ARG A 23 -5.37 -10.31 -8.87
C ARG A 23 -5.48 -11.65 -8.13
N SER A 24 -4.96 -11.74 -6.90
CA SER A 24 -5.04 -12.95 -6.08
C SER A 24 -6.48 -13.28 -5.66
N ARG A 25 -6.92 -14.53 -5.93
CA ARG A 25 -8.21 -15.07 -5.46
C ARG A 25 -8.25 -15.25 -3.94
N TRP A 26 -7.09 -15.35 -3.29
CA TRP A 26 -6.95 -15.44 -1.83
C TRP A 26 -7.31 -14.11 -1.14
N TRP A 27 -6.96 -12.98 -1.76
CA TRP A 27 -7.32 -11.64 -1.27
C TRP A 27 -8.80 -11.27 -1.49
N ARG A 28 -9.62 -12.16 -2.08
CA ARG A 28 -11.06 -11.88 -2.25
C ARG A 28 -11.81 -11.86 -0.91
N GLY A 29 -11.36 -12.59 0.10
CA GLY A 29 -11.99 -12.56 1.43
C GLY A 29 -11.53 -11.41 2.32
N GLU A 30 -10.53 -10.63 1.89
CA GLU A 30 -9.89 -9.66 2.75
C GLU A 30 -10.75 -8.42 2.97
N ARG A 31 -10.92 -8.09 4.25
CA ARG A 31 -11.70 -6.97 4.75
C ARG A 31 -11.05 -5.65 4.28
N PRO A 32 -11.82 -4.55 4.16
CA PRO A 32 -11.26 -3.22 3.84
C PRO A 32 -10.04 -2.83 4.69
N VAL A 33 -9.98 -3.34 5.92
CA VAL A 33 -8.86 -3.21 6.85
C VAL A 33 -7.55 -3.81 6.31
N GLY A 34 -7.58 -4.95 5.63
CA GLY A 34 -6.37 -5.57 5.04
C GLY A 34 -5.76 -4.67 3.97
N PHE A 35 -6.61 -4.07 3.13
CA PHE A 35 -6.17 -3.07 2.15
C PHE A 35 -5.65 -1.79 2.80
N ALA A 36 -6.29 -1.32 3.88
CA ALA A 36 -5.80 -0.18 4.65
C ALA A 36 -4.39 -0.43 5.14
N LEU A 37 -4.17 -1.52 5.88
CA LEU A 37 -2.87 -1.87 6.45
C LEU A 37 -1.80 -2.07 5.39
N PHE A 38 -2.13 -2.71 4.26
CA PHE A 38 -1.19 -2.94 3.19
C PHE A 38 -0.71 -1.63 2.54
N VAL A 39 -1.64 -0.78 2.10
CA VAL A 39 -1.29 0.51 1.46
C VAL A 39 -0.65 1.46 2.47
N GLY A 40 -1.17 1.50 3.70
CA GLY A 40 -0.62 2.27 4.81
C GLY A 40 0.81 1.89 5.15
N ALA A 41 1.12 0.59 5.23
CA ALA A 41 2.49 0.11 5.50
C ALA A 41 3.46 0.51 4.39
N ILE A 42 3.09 0.33 3.12
CA ILE A 42 3.97 0.67 1.98
C ILE A 42 4.26 2.18 1.97
N THR A 43 3.22 3.00 2.05
CA THR A 43 3.35 4.47 2.01
C THR A 43 4.03 5.03 3.25
N PHE A 44 3.83 4.42 4.42
CA PHE A 44 4.58 4.72 5.64
C PHE A 44 6.07 4.45 5.43
N VAL A 45 6.44 3.24 4.99
CA VAL A 45 7.86 2.87 4.79
C VAL A 45 8.53 3.80 3.79
N VAL A 46 7.86 4.11 2.67
CA VAL A 46 8.40 5.04 1.67
C VAL A 46 8.58 6.44 2.24
N GLY A 47 7.60 7.00 2.96
CA GLY A 47 7.72 8.34 3.53
C GLY A 47 8.58 8.43 4.79
N PHE A 48 8.83 7.31 5.48
CA PHE A 48 9.71 7.24 6.63
C PHE A 48 11.17 7.09 6.18
N VAL A 49 11.45 6.13 5.31
CA VAL A 49 12.81 5.79 4.87
C VAL A 49 13.29 6.69 3.73
N GLY A 50 12.40 7.10 2.83
CA GLY A 50 12.74 7.94 1.67
C GLY A 50 13.51 9.21 2.05
N PRO A 51 13.03 10.05 2.97
CA PRO A 51 13.74 11.26 3.37
C PRO A 51 15.08 10.98 4.08
N ILE A 52 15.20 9.86 4.81
CA ILE A 52 16.47 9.44 5.44
C ILE A 52 17.53 9.14 4.37
N LEU A 53 17.12 8.53 3.26
CA LEU A 53 18.02 8.17 2.17
C LEU A 53 18.36 9.37 1.26
N ILE A 54 17.39 10.26 0.99
CA ILE A 54 17.55 11.37 0.04
C ILE A 54 18.20 12.59 0.72
N THR A 55 17.79 12.90 1.95
CA THR A 55 18.24 14.09 2.68
C THR A 55 18.61 13.72 4.13
N PRO A 56 19.69 12.92 4.32
CA PRO A 56 20.09 12.41 5.64
C PRO A 56 20.41 13.51 6.66
N SER A 57 20.80 14.70 6.20
CA SER A 57 21.13 15.85 7.05
C SER A 57 19.90 16.55 7.63
N ALA A 58 18.68 16.24 7.16
CA ALA A 58 17.46 16.82 7.69
C ALA A 58 17.04 16.10 8.97
N ASN A 59 16.99 16.84 10.09
CA ASN A 59 16.66 16.31 11.41
C ASN A 59 15.20 15.82 11.58
N GLN A 60 14.41 15.84 10.50
CA GLN A 60 12.98 15.53 10.46
C GLN A 60 12.62 14.44 9.44
N GLY A 61 13.61 13.70 8.95
CA GLY A 61 13.43 12.70 7.88
C GLY A 61 12.18 11.81 8.04
N PRO A 62 11.96 11.16 9.19
CA PRO A 62 10.86 10.20 9.32
C PRO A 62 9.46 10.83 9.48
N LEU A 63 9.35 12.14 9.73
CA LEU A 63 8.08 12.79 10.09
C LEU A 63 7.06 12.75 8.96
N LEU A 64 7.53 12.79 7.70
CA LEU A 64 6.66 12.65 6.53
C LEU A 64 5.92 11.31 6.54
N GLY A 65 6.64 10.24 6.86
CA GLY A 65 6.10 8.88 7.03
C GLY A 65 5.04 8.80 8.12
N ILE A 66 5.36 9.37 9.29
CA ILE A 66 4.53 9.28 10.49
C ILE A 66 3.25 10.11 10.37
N PHE A 67 3.35 11.36 9.93
CA PHE A 67 2.22 12.29 9.97
C PHE A 67 1.40 12.35 8.69
N PHE A 68 1.99 12.01 7.54
CA PHE A 68 1.32 12.20 6.26
C PHE A 68 1.19 10.89 5.49
N THR A 69 2.28 10.34 4.97
CA THR A 69 2.16 9.28 3.96
C THR A 69 1.58 7.99 4.53
N GLY A 70 1.95 7.61 5.77
CA GLY A 70 1.38 6.46 6.47
C GLY A 70 -0.14 6.60 6.73
N PRO A 71 -0.59 7.65 7.45
CA PRO A 71 -2.02 7.89 7.66
C PRO A 71 -2.82 8.04 6.36
N LEU A 72 -2.29 8.75 5.37
CA LEU A 72 -2.96 8.92 4.08
C LEU A 72 -3.10 7.59 3.35
N GLY A 73 -2.05 6.75 3.37
CA GLY A 73 -2.12 5.42 2.77
C GLY A 73 -3.10 4.47 3.47
N LEU A 74 -3.23 4.55 4.80
CA LEU A 74 -4.26 3.81 5.53
C LEU A 74 -5.66 4.20 5.04
N VAL A 75 -5.94 5.51 4.95
CA VAL A 75 -7.23 6.03 4.48
C VAL A 75 -7.51 5.60 3.04
N LEU A 76 -6.56 5.79 2.14
CA LEU A 76 -6.71 5.43 0.73
C LEU A 76 -6.90 3.92 0.55
N GLY A 77 -6.13 3.10 1.26
CA GLY A 77 -6.28 1.65 1.25
C GLY A 77 -7.65 1.22 1.77
N PHE A 78 -8.13 1.82 2.86
CA PHE A 78 -9.44 1.52 3.41
C PHE A 78 -10.58 1.87 2.44
N VAL A 79 -10.55 3.08 1.87
CA VAL A 79 -11.54 3.56 0.88
C VAL A 79 -11.56 2.64 -0.33
N TRP A 80 -10.39 2.26 -0.85
CA TRP A 80 -10.30 1.32 -1.96
C TRP A 80 -10.89 -0.06 -1.62
N GLY A 81 -10.58 -0.56 -0.42
CA GLY A 81 -11.14 -1.80 0.10
C GLY A 81 -12.67 -1.78 0.18
N LEU A 82 -13.24 -0.65 0.63
CA LEU A 82 -14.70 -0.43 0.68
C LEU A 82 -15.32 -0.42 -0.72
N ILE A 83 -14.73 0.33 -1.67
CA ILE A 83 -15.22 0.38 -3.07
C ILE A 83 -15.23 -1.04 -3.67
N ARG A 84 -14.17 -1.82 -3.46
CA ARG A 84 -14.08 -3.20 -3.96
C ARG A 84 -15.07 -4.14 -3.27
N ALA A 85 -15.35 -3.93 -1.98
CA ALA A 85 -16.36 -4.70 -1.27
C ALA A 85 -17.77 -4.39 -1.78
N ALA A 86 -18.10 -3.10 -1.99
CA ALA A 86 -19.38 -2.66 -2.51
C ALA A 86 -19.64 -3.18 -3.94
N ARG A 87 -18.65 -3.09 -4.84
CA ARG A 87 -18.76 -3.61 -6.21
C ARG A 87 -19.01 -5.12 -6.27
N ARG A 88 -18.57 -5.88 -5.26
CA ARG A 88 -18.83 -7.33 -5.19
C ARG A 88 -20.24 -7.68 -4.77
N ARG A 89 -20.89 -6.84 -3.96
CA ARG A 89 -22.28 -7.06 -3.53
C ARG A 89 -23.27 -6.82 -4.66
N GLY A 90 -23.00 -5.88 -5.56
CA GLY A 90 -23.85 -5.59 -6.71
C GLY A 90 -23.78 -6.61 -7.86
N SER A 91 -22.92 -7.63 -7.77
CA SER A 91 -22.79 -8.70 -8.77
C SER A 91 -23.21 -10.07 -8.23
N GLY A 92 -23.93 -10.12 -7.10
CA GLY A 92 -24.44 -11.36 -6.52
C GLY A 92 -25.68 -11.89 -7.28
N PRO A 93 -25.98 -13.20 -7.21
CA PRO A 93 -27.06 -13.85 -7.96
C PRO A 93 -28.48 -13.30 -7.70
N ASP A 94 -28.67 -12.55 -6.62
CA ASP A 94 -30.00 -12.08 -6.17
C ASP A 94 -30.54 -10.88 -6.98
N ALA A 95 -29.82 -10.46 -8.02
CA ALA A 95 -30.20 -9.36 -8.92
C ALA A 95 -30.80 -9.83 -10.26
N ALA A 96 -31.06 -11.14 -10.42
CA ALA A 96 -31.69 -11.75 -11.59
C ALA A 96 -32.90 -12.59 -11.16
#